data_AF-A0AAU6Y3T7-F1
#
_entry.id   AF-A0AAU6Y3T7-F1
#
_cell.length_a   1.000
_cell.length_b   1.000
_cell.length_c   1.000
_cell.angle_alpha   90.00
_cell.angle_beta   90.00
_cell.angle_gamma   90.00
#
_symmetry.space_group_name_H-M   'P 1'
#
loop_
_entity.id
_entity.type
_entity.pdbx_description
1 polymer ?
#
loop_
_entity_poly.entity_id
_entity_poly.type
_entity_poly.pdbx_seq_one_letter_code
_entity_poly.pdbx_strand_id
1 'polypeptide(L)' 'MNDLTELYVTGMLAALGMGYDSFVKKCAAPEKFLIEDLIKLSQVLEVDINLILALVVKQASKNVKQRNISHLLAQRNK' A
#
# COMPACT_ATOMS: atom_id res chain seq x y z
N MET A 1 12.04 -23.49 14.44
CA MET A 1 11.68 -22.41 13.49
C MET A 1 11.18 -21.26 14.33
N ASN A 2 11.78 -20.08 14.45
CA ASN A 2 13.10 -19.53 14.14
C ASN A 2 13.07 -18.22 14.97
N ASP A 3 13.72 -18.17 16.14
CA ASP A 3 13.71 -16.96 16.98
C ASP A 3 14.08 -15.72 16.17
N LEU A 4 14.99 -15.87 15.21
CA LEU A 4 15.39 -14.81 14.29
C LEU A 4 14.25 -14.28 13.41
N THR A 5 13.37 -15.17 12.93
CA THR A 5 12.23 -14.81 12.08
C THR A 5 11.14 -14.13 12.90
N GLU A 6 10.89 -14.59 14.13
CA GLU A 6 10.00 -13.90 15.08
C GLU A 6 10.56 -12.54 15.50
N LEU A 7 11.87 -12.43 15.73
CA LEU A 7 12.53 -11.16 16.07
C LEU A 7 12.41 -10.15 14.92
N TYR A 8 12.62 -10.60 13.68
CA TYR A 8 12.56 -9.76 12.49
C TYR A 8 11.13 -9.27 12.23
N VAL A 9 10.14 -10.15 12.38
CA VAL A 9 8.72 -9.78 12.32
C VAL A 9 8.39 -8.79 13.44
N THR A 10 8.83 -9.06 14.67
CA THR A 10 8.58 -8.18 15.81
C THR A 10 9.20 -6.78 15.62
N GLY A 11 10.43 -6.71 15.10
CA GLY A 11 11.10 -5.45 14.77
C GLY A 11 10.40 -4.67 13.66
N MET A 12 9.95 -5.36 12.60
CA MET A 12 9.13 -4.75 11.55
C MET A 12 7.82 -4.20 12.10
N LEU A 13 7.08 -4.98 12.88
CA LEU A 13 5.81 -4.55 13.47
C LEU A 13 5.97 -3.32 14.37
N ALA A 14 7.03 -3.32 15.19
CA ALA A 14 7.38 -2.19 16.03
C ALA A 14 7.69 -0.93 15.20
N ALA A 15 8.51 -1.06 14.15
CA ALA A 15 8.87 0.06 13.29
C ALA A 15 7.69 0.60 12.46
N LEU A 16 6.76 -0.28 12.07
CA LEU A 16 5.52 0.11 11.38
C LEU A 16 4.46 0.66 12.35
N GLY A 17 4.65 0.52 13.66
CA GLY A 17 3.68 0.91 14.68
C GLY A 17 2.36 0.14 14.57
N MET A 18 2.40 -1.12 14.11
CA MET A 18 1.21 -1.95 13.92
C MET A 18 1.37 -3.34 14.53
N GLY A 19 0.27 -3.87 15.07
CA GLY A 19 0.24 -5.25 15.57
C GLY A 19 0.31 -6.29 14.44
N TYR A 20 0.76 -7.50 14.78
CA TYR A 20 0.91 -8.63 13.84
C TYR A 20 -0.37 -8.88 13.02
N ASP A 21 -1.53 -8.95 13.67
CA ASP A 21 -2.80 -9.19 12.99
C ASP A 21 -3.16 -8.08 12.00
N SER A 22 -2.82 -6.83 12.30
CA SER A 22 -3.05 -5.70 11.41
C SER A 22 -2.15 -5.80 10.18
N PHE A 23 -0.87 -6.14 10.39
CA PHE A 23 0.08 -6.37 9.32
C PHE A 23 -0.37 -7.52 8.40
N VAL A 24 -0.70 -8.69 8.96
CA VAL A 24 -1.17 -9.84 8.18
C VAL A 24 -2.44 -9.52 7.39
N LYS A 25 -3.40 -8.83 8.00
CA LYS A 25 -4.63 -8.39 7.31
C LYS A 25 -4.35 -7.44 6.15
N LYS A 26 -3.37 -6.53 6.29
CA LYS A 26 -2.96 -5.61 5.22
C LYS A 26 -2.15 -6.33 4.14
N CYS A 27 -1.32 -7.31 4.49
CA CYS A 27 -0.63 -8.16 3.51
C CYS A 27 -1.62 -8.99 2.67
N ALA A 28 -2.70 -9.48 3.27
CA ALA A 28 -3.78 -10.19 2.55
C ALA A 28 -4.67 -9.26 1.71
N ALA A 29 -4.71 -7.96 2.04
CA ALA A 29 -5.51 -6.95 1.37
C ALA A 29 -4.67 -5.66 1.21
N PRO A 30 -3.71 -5.64 0.25
CA PRO A 30 -2.73 -4.56 0.12
C PRO A 30 -3.33 -3.17 -0.07
N GLU A 31 -4.56 -3.08 -0.58
CA GLU A 31 -5.33 -1.83 -0.71
C GLU A 31 -5.65 -1.16 0.63
N LYS A 32 -5.48 -1.86 1.76
CA LYS A 32 -5.66 -1.34 3.11
C LYS A 32 -4.40 -0.69 3.69
N PHE A 33 -3.26 -0.78 3.00
CA PHE A 33 -2.09 0.01 3.37
C PHE A 33 -2.33 1.48 3.08
N LEU A 34 -2.12 2.33 4.09
CA LEU A 34 -2.12 3.78 3.94
C LEU A 34 -0.77 4.22 3.39
N ILE A 35 -0.74 5.42 2.79
CA ILE A 35 0.53 6.03 2.33
C ILE A 35 1.55 6.14 3.46
N GLU A 36 1.09 6.46 4.68
CA GLU A 36 1.95 6.51 5.87
C GLU A 36 2.62 5.16 6.16
N ASP A 37 1.87 4.05 6.04
CA ASP A 37 2.44 2.71 6.24
C ASP A 37 3.50 2.39 5.17
N LEU A 38 3.28 2.82 3.92
CA LEU A 38 4.23 2.64 2.83
C LEU A 38 5.51 3.44 3.06
N ILE A 39 5.41 4.66 3.61
CA ILE A 39 6.57 5.47 4.00
C ILE A 39 7.35 4.79 5.12
N LYS A 40 6.68 4.28 6.16
CA LYS A 40 7.36 3.53 7.23
C LYS A 40 8.04 2.27 6.69
N LEU A 41 7.38 1.53 5.79
CA LEU A 41 7.97 0.38 5.10
C LEU A 41 9.22 0.78 4.30
N SER A 42 9.18 1.92 3.60
CA SER A 42 10.31 2.41 2.81
C SER A 42 11.53 2.71 3.69
N GLN A 43 11.30 3.27 4.89
CA GLN A 43 12.34 3.54 5.88
C GLN A 43 12.94 2.24 6.46
N VAL A 44 12.10 1.27 6.80
CA VAL A 44 12.52 -0.02 7.38
C VAL A 44 13.28 -0.88 6.38
N LEU A 45 12.85 -0.85 5.11
CA LEU A 45 13.44 -1.65 4.04
C LEU A 45 14.60 -0.94 3.33
N GLU A 46 14.87 0.32 3.67
CA GLU A 46 15.84 1.18 2.98
C GLU A 46 15.56 1.26 1.46
N VAL A 47 14.29 1.35 1.09
CA VAL A 47 13.83 1.44 -0.30
C VAL A 47 13.26 2.84 -0.55
N ASP A 48 13.50 3.39 -1.74
CA ASP A 48 12.88 4.65 -2.16
C ASP A 48 11.35 4.50 -2.24
N ILE A 49 10.64 5.35 -1.49
CA ILE A 49 9.18 5.42 -1.48
C ILE A 49 8.59 5.63 -2.88
N ASN A 50 9.28 6.36 -3.76
CA ASN A 50 8.81 6.61 -5.12
C ASN A 50 8.77 5.32 -5.94
N LEU A 51 9.70 4.39 -5.73
CA LEU A 51 9.69 3.08 -6.38
C LEU A 51 8.51 2.23 -5.89
N ILE A 52 8.25 2.25 -4.58
CA ILE A 52 7.11 1.56 -3.98
C ILE A 52 5.79 2.10 -4.56
N LEU A 53 5.61 3.42 -4.56
CA LEU A 53 4.40 4.07 -5.06
C LEU A 53 4.20 3.82 -6.57
N ALA A 54 5.26 3.90 -7.38
CA ALA A 54 5.17 3.62 -8.81
C ALA A 54 4.69 2.19 -9.08
N LEU A 55 5.19 1.21 -8.32
CA LEU A 55 4.78 -0.19 -8.44
C LEU A 55 3.33 -0.40 -7.98
N VAL A 56 2.96 0.19 -6.83
CA VAL A 56 1.59 0.10 -6.29
C VAL A 56 0.58 0.70 -7.27
N VAL A 57 0.83 1.90 -7.79
CA VAL A 57 -0.03 2.57 -8.78
C VAL A 57 -0.12 1.74 -10.06
N LYS A 58 1.00 1.20 -10.56
CA LYS A 58 1.03 0.34 -11.75
C LYS A 58 0.22 -0.95 -11.57
N GLN A 59 0.19 -1.53 -10.38
CA GLN A 59 -0.62 -2.74 -10.13
C GLN A 59 -2.09 -2.39 -9.89
N ALA A 60 -2.37 -1.34 -9.12
CA ALA A 60 -3.72 -0.88 -8.86
C ALA A 60 -4.44 -0.45 -10.15
N SER A 61 -3.75 0.23 -11.06
CA SER A 61 -4.32 0.69 -12.33
C SER A 61 -4.77 -0.45 -13.26
N LYS A 62 -4.24 -1.67 -13.09
CA LYS A 62 -4.73 -2.86 -13.81
C LYS A 62 -6.09 -3.33 -13.31
N ASN A 63 -6.41 -3.06 -12.04
CA ASN A 63 -7.61 -3.53 -11.36
C ASN A 63 -8.70 -2.44 -11.26
N VAL A 64 -8.31 -1.17 -11.35
CA VAL A 64 -9.24 -0.04 -11.30
C VAL A 64 -9.82 0.22 -12.70
N LYS A 65 -11.15 0.13 -12.81
CA LYS A 65 -11.86 0.54 -14.04
C LYS A 65 -11.74 2.04 -14.24
N GLN A 66 -11.30 2.46 -15.44
CA GLN A 66 -11.28 3.86 -15.83
C GLN A 66 -12.70 4.44 -15.75
N ARG A 67 -12.85 5.58 -15.06
CA ARG A 67 -14.10 6.32 -14.99
C ARG A 67 -14.02 7.49 -15.97
N ASN A 68 -15.00 7.59 -16.87
CA ASN A 68 -15.08 8.67 -17.85
C ASN A 68 -16.41 9.43 -17.67
N ILE A 69 -16.32 10.71 -17.35
CA ILE A 69 -17.47 11.60 -17.11
C ILE A 69 -17.74 12.57 -18.27
N SER A 70 -17.03 12.46 -19.39
CA SER A 70 -17.18 13.38 -20.53
C SER A 70 -18.61 13.43 -21.07
N HIS A 71 -19.36 12.33 -20.95
CA HIS A 71 -20.78 12.25 -21.31
C HIS A 71 -21.68 13.16 -20.47
N LEU A 72 -21.30 13.49 -19.22
CA LEU A 72 -22.03 14.42 -18.35
C LEU A 72 -21.75 15.89 -18.69
N LEU A 73 -20.57 16.19 -19.22
CA LEU A 73 -20.17 17.55 -19.58
C LEU A 73 -20.81 18.00 -20.90
N ALA A 74 -21.07 17.06 -21.83
CA ALA A 74 -21.67 17.36 -23.13
C ALA A 74 -23.14 17.80 -23.06
N GLN A 75 -23.86 17.46 -21.99
CA GLN A 75 -25.28 17.78 -21.84
C GLN A 75 -25.55 19.18 -21.26
N ARG A 76 -24.52 19.89 -20.78
CA ARG A 76 -24.67 21.23 -20.18
C ARG A 76 -24.67 22.39 -21.19
N ASN A 77 -24.37 22.10 -22.47
CA ASN A 77 -24.24 23.09 -23.54
C ASN A 77 -25.39 23.05 -24.57
N LYS A 78 -26.57 22.54 -24.20
CA LYS A 78 -27.82 22.65 -24.97
C LYS A 78 -28.87 23.35 -24.14
#